data_AF-A0A285BJJ6-F1
#
_entry.id   AF-A0A285BJJ6-F1
#
_cell.length_a   1.000
_cell.length_b   1.000
_cell.length_c   1.000
_cell.angle_alpha   90.00
_cell.angle_beta   90.00
_cell.angle_gamma   90.00
#
_symmetry.space_group_name_H-M   'P 1'
#
loop_
_entity.id
_entity.type
_entity.pdbx_description
1 polymer ?
#
loop_
_entity_poly.entity_id
_entity_poly.type
_entity_poly.pdbx_seq_one_letter_code
_entity_poly.pdbx_strand_id
1 'polypeptide(L)'
;MKDLLRELPSVDEILKDNDIKKLFSIIKRENIIYAVRKAINFYRDLILKGDVIKFNNKDIINKAIKYISKEKQFKLRRVVNGTGIVIHTNLGRAPLPKNMSNKLIDVSTHYSTLEYDIEAGSRGSRYSHVEELLCILTGAEAALVVNNNAAAVLLALSTIAKGKEVIVSRGQLVEIGGSFRVPDVMSQSGAILKEVGTTNKTHDYDYINAINENTALILKVHTSNYKIIGFTYEVKLEKIVEIARKYNLPTMEDLGSGVLVDLTKYGLSYEPTVQSSIKSGIDIVTFSGDKLLGGPQAGIILGKRKYIEMMKKNPLTRALRVDKMCLSALEYILKIYRDDDPQKNVPVLAMLTLDKEELYKRAENLRNISGDIKNLDVKIAEIESMAGGGSLPGLAIPSYGIAITIRNMTANELEEKLRINEIPIITRIIQDKVIIDVRTLFDDDYIIIHDAIKNISEEVT
;
A
#
# COMPACT_ATOMS: atom_id res chain seq x y z
N MET A 1 -21.48 -44.51 -8.66
CA MET A 1 -22.01 -43.13 -8.84
C MET A 1 -23.44 -42.98 -8.34
N LYS A 2 -24.44 -43.71 -8.87
CA LYS A 2 -25.84 -43.62 -8.39
C LYS A 2 -26.02 -44.01 -6.91
N ASP A 3 -25.26 -44.99 -6.42
CA ASP A 3 -25.34 -45.41 -5.01
C ASP A 3 -24.72 -44.39 -4.05
N LEU A 4 -23.54 -43.84 -4.38
CA LEU A 4 -22.90 -42.73 -3.65
C LEU A 4 -23.77 -41.47 -3.56
N LEU A 5 -24.56 -41.16 -4.60
CA LEU A 5 -25.50 -40.03 -4.58
C LEU A 5 -26.66 -40.24 -3.59
N ARG A 6 -27.06 -41.50 -3.36
CA ARG A 6 -28.11 -41.87 -2.38
C ARG A 6 -27.60 -41.82 -0.95
N GLU A 7 -26.29 -41.94 -0.75
CA GLU A 7 -25.64 -41.81 0.57
C GLU A 7 -25.50 -40.36 1.05
N LEU A 8 -25.80 -39.36 0.22
CA LEU A 8 -25.80 -37.96 0.66
C LEU A 8 -26.90 -37.72 1.70
N PRO A 9 -26.58 -37.23 2.90
CA PRO A 9 -27.54 -37.02 3.96
C PRO A 9 -28.50 -35.87 3.62
N SER A 10 -29.67 -35.90 4.23
CA SER A 10 -30.59 -34.75 4.18
C SER A 10 -30.02 -33.57 4.98
N VAL A 11 -30.47 -32.36 4.66
CA VAL A 11 -30.11 -31.17 5.46
C VAL A 11 -30.51 -31.38 6.91
N ASP A 12 -31.72 -31.88 7.17
CA ASP A 12 -32.23 -32.09 8.53
C ASP A 12 -31.42 -33.13 9.32
N GLU A 13 -30.84 -34.12 8.65
CA GLU A 13 -29.94 -35.10 9.28
C GLU A 13 -28.65 -34.43 9.76
N ILE A 14 -28.03 -33.60 8.93
CA ILE A 14 -26.83 -32.83 9.32
C ILE A 14 -27.16 -31.82 10.43
N LEU A 15 -28.33 -31.19 10.40
CA LEU A 15 -28.75 -30.24 11.43
C LEU A 15 -28.97 -30.87 12.82
N LYS A 16 -29.15 -32.19 12.91
CA LYS A 16 -29.29 -32.90 14.19
C LYS A 16 -27.97 -33.14 14.89
N ASP A 17 -26.85 -33.03 14.18
CA ASP A 17 -25.52 -33.23 14.73
C ASP A 17 -25.19 -32.20 15.84
N ASN A 18 -24.45 -32.64 16.85
CA ASN A 18 -24.15 -31.81 18.01
C ASN A 18 -23.23 -30.62 17.68
N ASP A 19 -22.31 -30.77 16.74
CA ASP A 19 -21.39 -29.70 16.37
C ASP A 19 -22.11 -28.62 15.55
N ILE A 20 -23.08 -29.00 14.71
CA ILE A 20 -23.97 -28.05 14.03
C ILE A 20 -24.94 -27.41 15.03
N LYS A 21 -25.47 -28.16 15.99
CA LYS A 21 -26.37 -27.61 17.02
C LYS A 21 -25.74 -26.50 17.85
N LYS A 22 -24.47 -26.65 18.23
CA LYS A 22 -23.70 -25.62 18.94
C LYS A 22 -23.63 -24.30 18.17
N LEU A 23 -23.72 -24.32 16.84
CA LEU A 23 -23.63 -23.11 16.02
C LEU A 23 -24.90 -22.24 16.08
N PHE A 24 -26.07 -22.80 16.42
CA PHE A 24 -27.31 -22.03 16.49
C PHE A 24 -27.32 -20.96 17.59
N SER A 25 -26.46 -21.06 18.61
CA SER A 25 -26.32 -20.04 19.65
C SER A 25 -25.58 -18.79 19.17
N ILE A 26 -24.81 -18.90 18.09
CA ILE A 26 -23.91 -17.85 17.59
C ILE A 26 -24.16 -17.44 16.14
N ILE A 27 -24.97 -18.20 15.40
CA ILE A 27 -25.23 -17.98 13.96
C ILE A 27 -26.72 -18.15 13.68
N LYS A 28 -27.26 -17.24 12.85
CA LYS A 28 -28.64 -17.32 12.36
C LYS A 28 -28.86 -18.64 11.60
N ARG A 29 -29.99 -19.29 11.89
CA ARG A 29 -30.38 -20.59 11.30
C ARG A 29 -30.28 -20.64 9.78
N GLU A 30 -30.66 -19.56 9.10
CA GLU A 30 -30.60 -19.42 7.64
C GLU A 30 -29.18 -19.65 7.09
N ASN A 31 -28.17 -19.07 7.74
CA ASN A 31 -26.77 -19.20 7.32
C ASN A 31 -26.24 -20.62 7.54
N ILE A 32 -26.66 -21.28 8.63
CA ILE A 32 -26.30 -22.67 8.90
C ILE A 32 -26.90 -23.58 7.82
N ILE A 33 -28.19 -23.41 7.52
CA ILE A 33 -28.88 -24.17 6.47
C ILE A 33 -28.21 -23.96 5.12
N TYR A 34 -27.88 -22.71 4.78
CA TYR A 34 -27.19 -22.39 3.53
C TYR A 34 -25.83 -23.09 3.44
N ALA A 35 -25.01 -23.03 4.48
CA ALA A 35 -23.71 -23.68 4.52
C ALA A 35 -23.78 -25.21 4.43
N VAL A 36 -24.75 -25.82 5.12
CA VAL A 36 -25.00 -27.27 5.04
C VAL A 36 -25.42 -27.67 3.63
N ARG A 37 -26.36 -26.93 3.01
CA ARG A 37 -26.76 -27.17 1.60
C ARG A 37 -25.57 -27.04 0.65
N LYS A 38 -24.74 -26.01 0.85
CA LYS A 38 -23.53 -25.78 0.06
C LYS A 38 -22.51 -26.91 0.21
N ALA A 39 -22.34 -27.45 1.42
CA ALA A 39 -21.48 -28.61 1.69
C ALA A 39 -22.01 -29.87 1.01
N ILE A 40 -23.30 -30.16 1.12
CA ILE A 40 -23.92 -31.30 0.43
C ILE A 40 -23.77 -31.16 -1.09
N ASN A 41 -24.02 -29.97 -1.65
CA ASN A 41 -23.86 -29.71 -3.08
C ASN A 41 -22.41 -29.89 -3.54
N PHE A 42 -21.42 -29.46 -2.74
CA PHE A 42 -20.01 -29.67 -3.05
C PHE A 42 -19.67 -31.15 -3.22
N TYR A 43 -20.08 -32.01 -2.29
CA TYR A 43 -19.86 -33.46 -2.43
C TYR A 43 -20.69 -34.06 -3.58
N ARG A 44 -21.91 -33.57 -3.81
CA ARG A 44 -22.71 -33.98 -4.99
C ARG A 44 -21.95 -33.71 -6.29
N ASP A 45 -21.39 -32.52 -6.45
CA ASP A 45 -20.66 -32.12 -7.66
C ASP A 45 -19.40 -32.97 -7.86
N LEU A 46 -18.68 -33.29 -6.78
CA LEU A 46 -17.52 -34.18 -6.85
C LEU A 46 -17.89 -35.61 -7.24
N ILE A 47 -19.00 -36.16 -6.70
CA ILE A 47 -19.50 -37.49 -7.07
C ILE A 47 -19.90 -37.52 -8.55
N LEU A 48 -20.53 -36.46 -9.05
CA LEU A 48 -20.92 -36.35 -10.47
C LEU A 48 -19.71 -36.27 -11.41
N LYS A 49 -18.63 -35.63 -10.98
CA LYS A 49 -17.36 -35.55 -11.72
C LYS A 49 -16.51 -36.83 -11.62
N GLY A 50 -16.81 -37.70 -10.66
CA GLY A 50 -16.00 -38.90 -10.38
C GLY A 50 -14.78 -38.63 -9.49
N ASP A 51 -14.68 -37.43 -8.90
CA ASP A 51 -13.54 -36.98 -8.09
C ASP A 51 -13.57 -37.53 -6.65
N VAL A 52 -14.68 -38.14 -6.23
CA VAL A 52 -14.87 -38.69 -4.87
C VAL A 52 -15.36 -40.13 -4.92
N ILE A 53 -14.65 -40.98 -4.18
CA ILE A 53 -14.91 -42.43 -4.09
C ILE A 53 -15.51 -42.79 -2.71
N LYS A 54 -15.34 -41.94 -1.68
CA LYS A 54 -15.86 -42.13 -0.32
C LYS A 54 -16.00 -40.80 0.43
N PHE A 55 -17.06 -40.64 1.20
CA PHE A 55 -17.25 -39.56 2.18
C PHE A 55 -18.09 -40.07 3.35
N ASN A 56 -18.15 -39.31 4.45
CA ASN A 56 -19.08 -39.56 5.55
C ASN A 56 -19.76 -38.26 6.02
N ASN A 57 -20.74 -38.37 6.92
CA ASN A 57 -21.47 -37.21 7.46
C ASN A 57 -20.53 -36.20 8.14
N LYS A 58 -19.47 -36.65 8.81
CA LYS A 58 -18.48 -35.79 9.47
C LYS A 58 -17.71 -34.94 8.46
N ASP A 59 -17.42 -35.46 7.27
CA ASP A 59 -16.77 -34.72 6.19
C ASP A 59 -17.66 -33.57 5.66
N ILE A 60 -18.97 -33.81 5.57
CA ILE A 60 -19.96 -32.79 5.20
C ILE A 60 -20.12 -31.76 6.32
N ILE A 61 -20.19 -32.19 7.58
CA ILE A 61 -20.26 -31.31 8.76
C ILE A 61 -19.02 -30.40 8.80
N ASN A 62 -17.82 -30.97 8.70
CA ASN A 62 -16.57 -30.21 8.67
C ASN A 62 -16.54 -29.21 7.51
N LYS A 63 -17.04 -29.59 6.33
CA LYS A 63 -17.13 -28.68 5.18
C LYS A 63 -18.13 -27.55 5.42
N ALA A 64 -19.29 -27.84 6.01
CA ALA A 64 -20.29 -26.84 6.39
C ALA A 64 -19.73 -25.86 7.42
N ILE A 65 -19.05 -26.35 8.46
CA ILE A 65 -18.35 -25.53 9.46
C ILE A 65 -17.31 -24.64 8.78
N LYS A 66 -16.50 -25.19 7.85
CA LYS A 66 -15.52 -24.42 7.07
C LYS A 66 -16.17 -23.32 6.22
N TYR A 67 -17.35 -23.56 5.63
CA TYR A 67 -18.09 -22.52 4.91
C TYR A 67 -18.58 -21.42 5.83
N ILE A 68 -19.11 -21.78 7.00
CA ILE A 68 -19.58 -20.83 8.01
C ILE A 68 -18.42 -19.98 8.51
N SER A 69 -17.28 -20.58 8.87
CA SER A 69 -16.12 -19.81 9.33
C SER A 69 -15.55 -18.92 8.23
N LYS A 70 -15.51 -19.39 6.98
CA LYS A 70 -15.11 -18.56 5.83
C LYS A 70 -16.06 -17.38 5.56
N GLU A 71 -17.37 -17.54 5.78
CA GLU A 71 -18.35 -16.46 5.63
C GLU A 71 -18.29 -15.44 6.77
N LYS A 72 -17.88 -15.85 7.98
CA LYS A 72 -17.63 -14.94 9.10
C LYS A 72 -16.35 -14.11 8.92
N GLN A 73 -15.39 -14.61 8.15
CA GLN A 73 -14.15 -13.90 7.91
C GLN A 73 -14.40 -12.65 7.06
N PHE A 74 -13.83 -11.52 7.49
CA PHE A 74 -13.77 -10.33 6.65
C PHE A 74 -12.97 -10.61 5.37
N LYS A 75 -13.46 -10.08 4.25
CA LYS A 75 -12.75 -10.19 2.96
C LYS A 75 -11.43 -9.43 2.97
N LEU A 76 -11.43 -8.21 3.52
CA LEU A 76 -10.22 -7.46 3.84
C LEU A 76 -9.76 -7.90 5.22
N ARG A 77 -8.57 -8.49 5.29
CA ARG A 77 -8.00 -9.05 6.50
C ARG A 77 -6.48 -8.89 6.51
N ARG A 78 -5.91 -8.99 7.69
CA ARG A 78 -4.45 -9.01 7.89
C ARG A 78 -3.82 -10.17 7.09
N VAL A 79 -2.63 -9.92 6.59
CA VAL A 79 -1.72 -10.91 6.01
C VAL A 79 -0.34 -10.75 6.64
N VAL A 80 0.47 -11.80 6.62
CA VAL A 80 1.91 -11.75 6.86
C VAL A 80 2.61 -11.49 5.52
N ASN A 81 3.42 -10.44 5.45
CA ASN A 81 4.21 -10.12 4.26
C ASN A 81 5.62 -10.74 4.39
N GLY A 82 5.82 -11.93 3.84
CA GLY A 82 7.12 -12.59 3.71
C GLY A 82 7.83 -12.32 2.38
N THR A 83 7.35 -11.35 1.58
CA THR A 83 7.90 -11.09 0.24
C THR A 83 9.15 -10.22 0.26
N GLY A 84 9.37 -9.43 1.31
CA GLY A 84 10.45 -8.44 1.35
C GLY A 84 10.18 -7.18 0.53
N ILE A 85 8.95 -7.01 0.03
CA ILE A 85 8.51 -5.78 -0.64
C ILE A 85 7.90 -4.85 0.41
N VAL A 86 8.58 -3.75 0.75
CA VAL A 86 8.15 -2.85 1.84
C VAL A 86 6.87 -2.10 1.48
N ILE A 87 6.87 -1.33 0.39
CA ILE A 87 5.68 -0.64 -0.14
C ILE A 87 5.01 -1.56 -1.14
N HIS A 88 4.29 -2.55 -0.63
CA HIS A 88 3.59 -3.54 -1.45
C HIS A 88 2.19 -3.07 -1.83
N THR A 89 1.99 -2.69 -3.09
CA THR A 89 0.71 -2.16 -3.59
C THR A 89 -0.47 -3.11 -3.37
N ASN A 90 -0.30 -4.41 -3.65
CA ASN A 90 -1.36 -5.41 -3.44
C ASN A 90 -1.68 -5.68 -1.96
N LEU A 91 -0.74 -5.42 -1.04
CA LEU A 91 -0.91 -5.69 0.40
C LEU A 91 -1.19 -4.42 1.21
N GLY A 92 -1.55 -3.31 0.56
CA GLY A 92 -2.00 -2.09 1.24
C GLY A 92 -0.93 -1.04 1.51
N ARG A 93 0.25 -1.13 0.86
CA ARG A 93 1.35 -0.15 0.96
C ARG A 93 1.91 -0.03 2.39
N ALA A 94 1.89 1.18 2.97
CA ALA A 94 2.51 1.49 4.25
C ALA A 94 1.65 0.99 5.44
N PRO A 95 2.14 0.07 6.27
CA PRO A 95 1.50 -0.24 7.54
C PRO A 95 1.68 0.93 8.52
N LEU A 96 0.69 1.12 9.39
CA LEU A 96 0.69 2.18 10.41
C LEU A 96 1.26 1.67 11.74
N PRO A 97 1.85 2.53 12.58
CA PRO A 97 2.36 2.15 13.90
C PRO A 97 1.25 1.56 14.78
N LYS A 98 1.54 0.46 15.50
CA LYS A 98 0.56 -0.22 16.38
C LYS A 98 -0.03 0.73 17.42
N ASN A 99 0.79 1.62 17.99
CA ASN A 99 0.37 2.60 19.00
C ASN A 99 -0.68 3.60 18.49
N MET A 100 -0.84 3.72 17.16
CA MET A 100 -1.85 4.57 16.55
C MET A 100 -3.28 4.02 16.68
N SER A 101 -3.44 2.71 16.91
CA SER A 101 -4.75 2.05 16.92
C SER A 101 -5.71 2.67 17.94
N ASN A 102 -5.22 3.03 19.12
CA ASN A 102 -6.03 3.60 20.19
C ASN A 102 -6.59 4.97 19.79
N LYS A 103 -5.78 5.79 19.11
CA LYS A 103 -6.20 7.10 18.59
C LYS A 103 -7.25 6.95 17.49
N LEU A 104 -7.09 5.97 16.60
CA LEU A 104 -8.10 5.69 15.58
C LEU A 104 -9.41 5.18 16.16
N ILE A 105 -9.36 4.31 17.17
CA ILE A 105 -10.57 3.84 17.87
C ILE A 105 -11.30 5.05 18.45
N ASP A 106 -10.61 5.86 19.27
CA ASP A 106 -11.23 7.01 19.93
C ASP A 106 -11.87 7.99 18.94
N VAL A 107 -11.12 8.41 17.92
CA VAL A 107 -11.64 9.35 16.91
C VAL A 107 -12.79 8.74 16.10
N SER A 108 -12.85 7.42 15.95
CA SER A 108 -13.88 6.74 15.13
C SER A 108 -15.14 6.39 15.92
N THR A 109 -15.01 6.12 17.23
CA THR A 109 -16.13 5.72 18.10
C THR A 109 -16.77 6.90 18.83
N HIS A 110 -16.13 8.07 18.85
CA HIS A 110 -16.65 9.28 19.49
C HIS A 110 -16.80 10.48 18.53
N TYR A 111 -17.54 11.49 18.98
CA TYR A 111 -17.48 12.83 18.38
C TYR A 111 -16.07 13.41 18.55
N SER A 112 -15.70 14.32 17.66
CA SER A 112 -14.32 14.82 17.56
C SER A 112 -14.32 16.27 17.09
N THR A 113 -13.25 17.00 17.36
CA THR A 113 -13.02 18.40 16.96
C THR A 113 -12.63 18.56 15.48
N LEU A 114 -13.05 17.62 14.63
CA LEU A 114 -12.67 17.54 13.22
C LEU A 114 -12.89 18.85 12.45
N GLU A 115 -14.03 19.52 12.64
CA GLU A 115 -14.35 20.82 12.03
C GLU A 115 -14.81 21.82 13.10
N TYR A 116 -14.27 21.70 14.32
CA TYR A 116 -14.64 22.56 15.45
C TYR A 116 -13.40 23.17 16.06
N ASP A 117 -13.34 24.49 16.10
CA ASP A 117 -12.30 25.25 16.78
C ASP A 117 -12.69 25.38 18.25
N ILE A 118 -11.84 24.82 19.13
CA ILE A 118 -12.09 24.77 20.58
C ILE A 118 -11.95 26.17 21.18
N GLU A 119 -10.98 26.96 20.73
CA GLU A 119 -10.70 28.29 21.28
C GLU A 119 -11.75 29.29 20.83
N ALA A 120 -12.13 29.25 19.56
CA ALA A 120 -13.16 30.14 19.00
C ALA A 120 -14.60 29.67 19.28
N GLY A 121 -14.80 28.43 19.73
CA GLY A 121 -16.11 27.85 20.00
C GLY A 121 -17.03 27.81 18.77
N SER A 122 -16.46 27.59 17.58
CA SER A 122 -17.20 27.67 16.31
C SER A 122 -16.65 26.73 15.23
N ARG A 123 -17.23 26.77 14.02
CA ARG A 123 -16.82 25.90 12.92
C ARG A 123 -15.40 26.24 12.47
N GLY A 124 -14.51 25.26 12.54
CA GLY A 124 -13.12 25.34 12.09
C GLY A 124 -12.87 24.63 10.75
N SER A 125 -11.65 24.78 10.23
CA SER A 125 -11.17 24.02 9.08
C SER A 125 -10.59 22.68 9.52
N ARG A 126 -11.02 21.57 8.93
CA ARG A 126 -10.39 20.26 9.22
C ARG A 126 -8.93 20.16 8.81
N TYR A 127 -8.46 21.04 7.93
CA TYR A 127 -7.09 20.99 7.41
C TYR A 127 -6.09 21.58 8.43
N SER A 128 -6.55 22.38 9.40
CA SER A 128 -5.67 22.98 10.42
C SER A 128 -4.96 21.93 11.26
N HIS A 129 -5.56 20.74 11.44
CA HIS A 129 -4.98 19.63 12.20
C HIS A 129 -3.63 19.15 11.65
N VAL A 130 -3.34 19.36 10.37
CA VAL A 130 -2.09 18.88 9.72
C VAL A 130 -1.34 19.97 8.95
N GLU A 131 -1.98 21.08 8.58
CA GLU A 131 -1.37 22.14 7.77
C GLU A 131 -0.12 22.73 8.43
N GLU A 132 -0.19 23.05 9.72
CA GLU A 132 0.95 23.63 10.44
C GLU A 132 2.13 22.65 10.51
N LEU A 133 1.89 21.39 10.85
CA LEU A 133 2.92 20.34 10.91
C LEU A 133 3.59 20.15 9.55
N LEU A 134 2.81 20.10 8.48
CA LEU A 134 3.33 19.98 7.12
C LEU A 134 4.21 21.18 6.76
N CYS A 135 3.79 22.41 7.05
CA CYS A 135 4.58 23.61 6.80
C CYS A 135 5.89 23.61 7.61
N ILE A 136 5.85 23.25 8.90
CA ILE A 136 7.04 23.15 9.77
C ILE A 136 8.04 22.13 9.21
N LEU A 137 7.57 20.92 8.85
CA LEU A 137 8.44 19.83 8.39
C LEU A 137 9.03 20.08 7.00
N THR A 138 8.37 20.89 6.17
CA THR A 138 8.73 21.04 4.75
C THR A 138 9.27 22.40 4.37
N GLY A 139 8.98 23.44 5.14
CA GLY A 139 9.27 24.84 4.80
C GLY A 139 8.29 25.46 3.79
N ALA A 140 7.19 24.77 3.45
CA ALA A 140 6.14 25.32 2.60
C ALA A 140 5.36 26.46 3.30
N GLU A 141 4.74 27.34 2.53
CA GLU A 141 3.97 28.47 3.09
C GLU A 141 2.56 28.06 3.53
N ALA A 142 1.98 27.06 2.89
CA ALA A 142 0.67 26.50 3.19
C ALA A 142 0.57 25.06 2.68
N ALA A 143 -0.44 24.34 3.17
CA ALA A 143 -0.68 22.95 2.83
C ALA A 143 -2.17 22.63 2.66
N LEU A 144 -2.46 21.61 1.86
CA LEU A 144 -3.78 21.02 1.71
C LEU A 144 -3.65 19.50 1.61
N VAL A 145 -4.62 18.77 2.16
CA VAL A 145 -4.67 17.31 2.08
C VAL A 145 -6.00 16.87 1.46
N VAL A 146 -5.91 16.00 0.47
CA VAL A 146 -7.03 15.40 -0.25
C VAL A 146 -6.94 13.87 -0.21
N ASN A 147 -7.91 13.18 -0.79
CA ASN A 147 -8.06 11.72 -0.71
C ASN A 147 -6.80 10.91 -1.09
N ASN A 148 -6.12 11.25 -2.19
CA ASN A 148 -4.90 10.59 -2.65
C ASN A 148 -4.11 11.50 -3.60
N ASN A 149 -2.88 11.14 -3.98
CA ASN A 149 -2.07 11.98 -4.86
C ASN A 149 -2.68 12.20 -6.25
N ALA A 150 -3.43 11.22 -6.78
CA ALA A 150 -4.16 11.41 -8.04
C ALA A 150 -5.18 12.55 -7.95
N ALA A 151 -5.91 12.63 -6.84
CA ALA A 151 -6.81 13.72 -6.52
C ALA A 151 -6.06 15.04 -6.32
N ALA A 152 -4.86 15.01 -5.74
CA ALA A 152 -4.02 16.19 -5.58
C ALA A 152 -3.61 16.79 -6.93
N VAL A 153 -3.13 15.94 -7.85
CA VAL A 153 -2.77 16.36 -9.21
C VAL A 153 -3.99 16.89 -9.97
N LEU A 154 -5.10 16.16 -9.93
CA LEU A 154 -6.37 16.59 -10.55
C LEU A 154 -6.82 17.97 -10.04
N LEU A 155 -6.81 18.16 -8.72
CA LEU A 155 -7.22 19.41 -8.08
C LEU A 155 -6.31 20.57 -8.47
N ALA A 156 -4.99 20.38 -8.41
CA ALA A 156 -4.02 21.41 -8.75
C ALA A 156 -4.18 21.84 -10.22
N LEU A 157 -4.20 20.88 -11.15
CA LEU A 157 -4.35 21.17 -12.57
C LEU A 157 -5.70 21.84 -12.90
N SER A 158 -6.79 21.34 -12.32
CA SER A 158 -8.12 21.91 -12.55
C SER A 158 -8.27 23.32 -11.97
N THR A 159 -7.49 23.64 -10.94
CA THR A 159 -7.50 24.98 -10.33
C THR A 159 -6.64 25.97 -11.11
N ILE A 160 -5.47 25.54 -11.60
CA ILE A 160 -4.46 26.45 -12.16
C ILE A 160 -4.56 26.56 -13.68
N ALA A 161 -4.90 25.47 -14.37
CA ALA A 161 -4.71 25.34 -15.82
C ALA A 161 -5.95 24.87 -16.58
N LYS A 162 -7.15 24.98 -16.00
CA LYS A 162 -8.38 24.61 -16.71
C LYS A 162 -8.56 25.45 -18.00
N GLY A 163 -8.68 24.77 -19.13
CA GLY A 163 -8.78 25.36 -20.47
C GLY A 163 -7.48 25.95 -21.01
N LYS A 164 -6.33 25.69 -20.36
CA LYS A 164 -5.03 26.25 -20.71
C LYS A 164 -3.96 25.17 -20.83
N GLU A 165 -2.85 25.50 -21.48
CA GLU A 165 -1.76 24.56 -21.74
C GLU A 165 -0.90 24.32 -20.49
N VAL A 166 -0.56 23.05 -20.26
CA VAL A 166 0.38 22.60 -19.24
C VAL A 166 1.54 21.91 -19.93
N ILE A 167 2.73 22.49 -19.80
CA ILE A 167 3.95 21.97 -20.41
C ILE A 167 4.53 20.86 -19.53
N VAL A 168 4.80 19.69 -20.12
CA VAL A 168 5.40 18.54 -19.43
C VAL A 168 6.30 17.75 -20.37
N SER A 169 7.38 17.17 -19.84
CA SER A 169 8.28 16.32 -20.64
C SER A 169 7.56 15.04 -21.08
N ARG A 170 7.75 14.62 -22.33
CA ARG A 170 7.20 13.36 -22.86
C ARG A 170 7.65 12.14 -22.04
N GLY A 171 8.90 12.15 -21.57
CA GLY A 171 9.45 11.13 -20.67
C GLY A 171 8.84 11.11 -19.26
N GLN A 172 7.91 12.03 -18.95
CA GLN A 172 7.26 12.14 -17.64
C GLN A 172 5.76 11.79 -17.69
N LEU A 173 5.25 11.35 -18.85
CA LEU A 173 3.87 10.89 -19.02
C LEU A 173 3.72 9.45 -18.52
N VAL A 174 3.76 9.29 -17.20
CA VAL A 174 3.86 7.99 -16.54
C VAL A 174 2.50 7.33 -16.32
N GLU A 175 2.52 6.00 -16.25
CA GLU A 175 1.44 5.17 -15.73
C GLU A 175 1.91 4.54 -14.41
N ILE A 176 1.18 4.78 -13.32
CA ILE A 176 1.53 4.30 -11.98
C ILE A 176 0.45 3.34 -11.48
N GLY A 177 0.87 2.13 -11.09
CA GLY A 177 -0.08 1.07 -10.74
C GLY A 177 -0.73 0.50 -11.99
N GLY A 178 -2.06 0.37 -12.01
CA GLY A 178 -2.80 -0.21 -13.15
C GLY A 178 -3.89 0.66 -13.75
N SER A 179 -4.07 1.91 -13.29
CA SER A 179 -5.14 2.79 -13.80
C SER A 179 -4.88 4.28 -13.66
N PHE A 180 -3.76 4.71 -13.07
CA PHE A 180 -3.41 6.12 -12.98
C PHE A 180 -2.43 6.46 -14.11
N ARG A 181 -2.89 7.26 -15.06
CA ARG A 181 -2.09 7.75 -16.18
C ARG A 181 -2.10 9.28 -16.10
N VAL A 182 -0.92 9.89 -16.05
CA VAL A 182 -0.80 11.36 -16.00
C VAL A 182 -1.60 12.03 -17.13
N PRO A 183 -1.53 11.58 -18.40
CA PRO A 183 -2.33 12.15 -19.49
C PRO A 183 -3.84 12.13 -19.22
N ASP A 184 -4.36 11.02 -18.69
CA ASP A 184 -5.80 10.87 -18.45
C ASP A 184 -6.27 11.81 -17.32
N VAL A 185 -5.46 11.95 -16.26
CA VAL A 185 -5.74 12.87 -15.15
C VAL A 185 -5.67 14.32 -15.60
N MET A 186 -4.69 14.66 -16.44
CA MET A 186 -4.59 15.99 -17.06
C MET A 186 -5.82 16.30 -17.89
N SER A 187 -6.26 15.37 -18.74
CA SER A 187 -7.47 15.54 -19.54
C SER A 187 -8.71 15.76 -18.66
N GLN A 188 -8.90 14.95 -17.60
CA GLN A 188 -10.03 15.08 -16.67
C GLN A 188 -10.01 16.40 -15.88
N SER A 189 -8.83 16.97 -15.63
CA SER A 189 -8.71 18.27 -14.97
C SER A 189 -9.21 19.45 -15.81
N GLY A 190 -9.34 19.23 -17.13
CA GLY A 190 -9.63 20.26 -18.12
C GLY A 190 -8.39 21.02 -18.59
N ALA A 191 -7.19 20.61 -18.17
CA ALA A 191 -5.93 21.13 -18.68
C ALA A 191 -5.64 20.58 -20.09
N ILE A 192 -4.96 21.37 -20.90
CA ILE A 192 -4.52 20.98 -22.24
C ILE A 192 -3.08 20.50 -22.13
N LEU A 193 -2.85 19.20 -22.40
CA LEU A 193 -1.52 18.62 -22.36
C LEU A 193 -0.65 19.20 -23.49
N LYS A 194 0.47 19.83 -23.12
CA LYS A 194 1.52 20.29 -24.03
C LYS A 194 2.81 19.52 -23.76
N GLU A 195 2.95 18.38 -24.41
CA GLU A 195 4.15 17.55 -24.28
C GLU A 195 5.36 18.12 -25.04
N VAL A 196 6.55 18.04 -24.44
CA VAL A 196 7.80 18.55 -25.02
C VAL A 196 8.93 17.52 -24.93
N GLY A 197 9.97 17.71 -25.75
CA GLY A 197 11.11 16.80 -25.83
C GLY A 197 10.74 15.39 -26.31
N THR A 198 11.56 14.41 -25.91
CA THR A 198 11.42 13.00 -26.28
C THR A 198 11.33 12.12 -25.04
N THR A 199 11.09 10.82 -25.21
CA THR A 199 10.97 9.87 -24.10
C THR A 199 12.23 9.84 -23.23
N ASN A 200 13.41 9.84 -23.85
CA ASN A 200 14.69 9.70 -23.16
C ASN A 200 15.40 11.03 -22.93
N LYS A 201 15.19 12.05 -23.78
CA LYS A 201 15.87 13.35 -23.70
C LYS A 201 14.89 14.51 -23.81
N THR A 202 14.93 15.40 -22.82
CA THR A 202 14.20 16.68 -22.85
C THR A 202 15.12 17.77 -22.35
N HIS A 203 15.29 18.82 -23.13
CA HIS A 203 16.20 19.93 -22.90
C HIS A 203 15.46 21.23 -22.54
N ASP A 204 16.21 22.20 -22.01
CA ASP A 204 15.67 23.51 -21.62
C ASP A 204 14.93 24.22 -22.77
N TYR A 205 15.47 24.11 -24.00
CA TYR A 205 14.87 24.73 -25.18
C TYR A 205 13.51 24.12 -25.55
N ASP A 206 13.27 22.85 -25.22
CA ASP A 206 12.00 22.18 -25.49
C ASP A 206 10.87 22.84 -24.67
N TYR A 207 11.16 23.19 -23.41
CA TYR A 207 10.25 23.94 -22.56
C TYR A 207 10.06 25.37 -23.07
N ILE A 208 11.16 26.09 -23.34
CA ILE A 208 11.11 27.50 -23.75
C ILE A 208 10.31 27.68 -25.05
N ASN A 209 10.53 26.83 -26.04
CA ASN A 209 9.88 26.92 -27.35
C ASN A 209 8.38 26.60 -27.30
N ALA A 210 7.92 25.90 -26.26
CA ALA A 210 6.50 25.55 -26.10
C ALA A 210 5.68 26.64 -25.38
N ILE A 211 6.34 27.57 -24.68
CA ILE A 211 5.66 28.64 -23.93
C ILE A 211 4.99 29.62 -24.89
N ASN A 212 3.71 29.90 -24.65
CA ASN A 212 2.90 30.87 -25.37
C ASN A 212 1.82 31.48 -24.45
N GLU A 213 0.94 32.32 -24.99
CA GLU A 213 -0.12 33.02 -24.25
C GLU A 213 -1.16 32.10 -23.59
N ASN A 214 -1.29 30.86 -24.06
CA ASN A 214 -2.18 29.85 -23.49
C ASN A 214 -1.50 29.00 -22.41
N THR A 215 -0.19 29.13 -22.21
CA THR A 215 0.54 28.40 -21.17
C THR A 215 0.13 28.89 -19.78
N ALA A 216 -0.28 27.96 -18.92
CA ALA A 216 -0.69 28.25 -17.55
C ALA A 216 0.23 27.64 -16.49
N LEU A 217 0.98 26.58 -16.81
CA LEU A 217 1.75 25.83 -15.82
C LEU A 217 2.88 25.05 -16.51
N ILE A 218 4.04 24.97 -15.86
CA ILE A 218 5.05 23.97 -16.17
C ILE A 218 4.98 22.86 -15.12
N LEU A 219 4.70 21.64 -15.56
CA LEU A 219 4.59 20.44 -14.75
C LEU A 219 5.85 19.58 -14.90
N LYS A 220 6.41 19.16 -13.77
CA LYS A 220 7.38 18.08 -13.68
C LYS A 220 6.75 16.90 -12.95
N VAL A 221 6.89 15.70 -13.49
CA VAL A 221 6.47 14.47 -12.80
C VAL A 221 7.68 13.60 -12.52
N HIS A 222 7.82 13.14 -11.27
CA HIS A 222 8.89 12.24 -10.89
C HIS A 222 8.60 10.80 -11.36
N THR A 223 9.60 10.16 -11.96
CA THR A 223 9.51 8.78 -12.48
C THR A 223 9.64 7.74 -11.34
N SER A 224 8.74 7.81 -10.36
CA SER A 224 8.80 7.03 -9.11
C SER A 224 8.61 5.50 -9.26
N ASN A 225 8.24 5.00 -10.44
CA ASN A 225 7.96 3.58 -10.66
C ASN A 225 8.75 2.92 -11.80
N TYR A 226 9.62 3.66 -12.50
CA TYR A 226 10.53 3.11 -13.49
C TYR A 226 11.76 4.01 -13.67
N LYS A 227 12.80 3.49 -14.32
CA LYS A 227 13.98 4.28 -14.73
C LYS A 227 14.28 4.03 -16.21
N ILE A 228 14.70 5.09 -16.90
CA ILE A 228 15.25 4.98 -18.26
C ILE A 228 16.77 4.93 -18.14
N ILE A 229 17.39 3.89 -18.69
CA ILE A 229 18.84 3.66 -18.67
C ILE A 229 19.39 3.84 -20.09
N GLY A 230 20.58 4.43 -20.23
CA GLY A 230 21.25 4.66 -21.50
C GLY A 230 21.40 6.15 -21.84
N PHE A 231 21.13 6.54 -23.09
CA PHE A 231 21.24 7.93 -23.54
C PHE A 231 20.05 8.77 -23.07
N THR A 232 20.08 9.21 -21.82
CA THR A 232 19.02 10.03 -21.22
C THR A 232 19.50 11.43 -20.88
N TYR A 233 18.56 12.38 -20.87
CA TYR A 233 18.80 13.75 -20.40
C TYR A 233 17.51 14.32 -19.84
N GLU A 234 17.57 14.85 -18.62
CA GLU A 234 16.43 15.46 -17.94
C GLU A 234 16.82 16.85 -17.43
N VAL A 235 15.95 17.83 -17.65
CA VAL A 235 16.12 19.18 -17.12
C VAL A 235 16.03 19.16 -15.59
N LYS A 236 17.03 19.76 -14.94
CA LYS A 236 17.08 19.91 -13.49
C LYS A 236 15.93 20.80 -12.98
N LEU A 237 15.48 20.54 -11.77
CA LEU A 237 14.34 21.23 -11.17
C LEU A 237 14.56 22.75 -11.07
N GLU A 238 15.76 23.17 -10.67
CA GLU A 238 16.14 24.57 -10.53
C GLU A 238 16.06 25.31 -11.86
N LYS A 239 16.39 24.62 -12.96
CA LYS A 239 16.33 25.19 -14.31
C LYS A 239 14.90 25.36 -14.81
N ILE A 240 14.01 24.41 -14.49
CA ILE A 240 12.57 24.55 -14.72
C ILE A 240 12.02 25.78 -13.99
N VAL A 241 12.39 25.95 -12.72
CA VAL A 241 12.00 27.13 -11.91
C VAL A 241 12.55 28.44 -12.51
N GLU A 242 13.80 28.45 -12.96
CA GLU A 242 14.40 29.61 -13.62
C GLU A 242 13.63 30.01 -14.89
N ILE A 243 13.32 29.03 -15.75
CA ILE A 243 12.52 29.24 -16.97
C ILE A 243 11.14 29.79 -16.60
N ALA A 244 10.42 29.15 -15.68
CA ALA A 244 9.08 29.57 -15.30
C ALA A 244 9.04 31.01 -14.76
N ARG A 245 10.03 31.39 -13.92
CA ARG A 245 10.16 32.77 -13.41
C ARG A 245 10.37 33.79 -14.52
N LYS A 246 11.22 33.48 -15.52
CA LYS A 246 11.46 34.37 -16.67
C LYS A 246 10.19 34.67 -17.46
N TYR A 247 9.26 33.71 -17.52
CA TYR A 247 7.98 33.85 -18.23
C TYR A 247 6.78 34.09 -17.31
N ASN A 248 7.00 34.34 -16.01
CA ASN A 248 5.97 34.57 -14.99
C ASN A 248 4.90 33.45 -14.92
N LEU A 249 5.34 32.19 -15.05
CA LEU A 249 4.49 31.00 -14.96
C LEU A 249 4.65 30.30 -13.61
N PRO A 250 3.59 29.68 -13.05
CA PRO A 250 3.74 28.76 -11.94
C PRO A 250 4.46 27.48 -12.36
N THR A 251 5.03 26.82 -11.36
CA THR A 251 5.61 25.48 -11.46
C THR A 251 4.90 24.50 -10.54
N MET A 252 4.71 23.28 -11.03
CA MET A 252 4.20 22.18 -10.22
C MET A 252 5.12 20.97 -10.37
N GLU A 253 5.41 20.32 -9.26
CA GLU A 253 6.07 19.03 -9.22
C GLU A 253 5.15 17.97 -8.62
N ASP A 254 4.81 16.95 -9.40
CA ASP A 254 4.27 15.71 -8.84
C ASP A 254 5.43 14.80 -8.44
N LEU A 255 5.84 14.92 -7.17
CA LEU A 255 6.93 14.14 -6.59
C LEU A 255 6.51 12.69 -6.36
N GLY A 256 5.25 12.47 -6.03
CA GLY A 256 4.65 11.14 -5.91
C GLY A 256 5.05 10.35 -4.66
N SER A 257 6.34 10.19 -4.35
CA SER A 257 6.88 9.29 -3.32
C SER A 257 6.74 9.81 -1.89
N GLY A 258 6.84 11.12 -1.69
CA GLY A 258 6.57 11.78 -0.40
C GLY A 258 7.66 11.57 0.66
N VAL A 259 8.91 11.35 0.24
CA VAL A 259 10.00 11.12 1.19
C VAL A 259 10.42 12.42 1.89
N LEU A 260 10.53 12.35 3.22
CA LEU A 260 11.01 13.47 4.06
C LEU A 260 12.44 13.26 4.59
N VAL A 261 12.94 12.03 4.55
CA VAL A 261 14.26 11.64 5.09
C VAL A 261 15.19 11.29 3.94
N ASP A 262 16.42 11.78 4.00
CA ASP A 262 17.45 11.40 3.04
C ASP A 262 17.89 9.95 3.30
N LEU A 263 17.40 9.04 2.45
CA LEU A 263 17.63 7.60 2.55
C LEU A 263 19.05 7.18 2.15
N THR A 264 19.84 8.05 1.50
CA THR A 264 21.23 7.74 1.11
C THR A 264 22.13 7.48 2.30
N LYS A 265 21.79 8.08 3.45
CA LYS A 265 22.45 7.87 4.74
C LYS A 265 22.35 6.43 5.25
N TYR A 266 21.44 5.63 4.68
CA TYR A 266 21.19 4.23 5.02
C TYR A 266 21.58 3.28 3.87
N GLY A 267 22.38 3.76 2.91
CA GLY A 267 22.85 2.95 1.78
C GLY A 267 21.81 2.74 0.67
N LEU A 268 20.69 3.47 0.68
CA LEU A 268 19.68 3.43 -0.37
C LEU A 268 19.96 4.48 -1.46
N SER A 269 19.37 4.31 -2.65
CA SER A 269 19.51 5.30 -3.72
C SER A 269 18.84 6.63 -3.34
N TYR A 270 19.39 7.74 -3.86
CA TYR A 270 18.79 9.05 -3.67
C TYR A 270 17.39 9.12 -4.27
N GLU A 271 16.47 9.66 -3.46
CA GLU A 271 15.10 9.99 -3.81
C GLU A 271 14.88 11.46 -3.45
N PRO A 272 14.33 12.30 -4.35
CA PRO A 272 14.17 13.72 -4.06
C PRO A 272 13.24 13.93 -2.85
N THR A 273 13.72 14.65 -1.84
CA THR A 273 12.91 14.92 -0.65
C THR A 273 11.95 16.06 -0.89
N VAL A 274 10.79 16.04 -0.22
CA VAL A 274 9.80 17.12 -0.32
C VAL A 274 10.44 18.47 0.03
N GLN A 275 11.34 18.50 1.02
CA GLN A 275 12.07 19.72 1.41
C GLN A 275 13.00 20.21 0.30
N SER A 276 13.64 19.31 -0.44
CA SER A 276 14.50 19.69 -1.58
C SER A 276 13.69 20.31 -2.71
N SER A 277 12.52 19.74 -3.03
CA SER A 277 11.58 20.29 -4.01
C SER A 277 11.11 21.70 -3.63
N ILE A 278 10.68 21.92 -2.39
CA ILE A 278 10.26 23.24 -1.91
C ILE A 278 11.41 24.25 -1.96
N LYS A 279 12.62 23.86 -1.52
CA LYS A 279 13.82 24.72 -1.54
C LYS A 279 14.27 25.12 -2.94
N SER A 280 14.04 24.28 -3.95
CA SER A 280 14.34 24.61 -5.36
C SER A 280 13.51 25.79 -5.88
N GLY A 281 12.40 26.11 -5.20
CA GLY A 281 11.51 27.21 -5.54
C GLY A 281 10.28 26.82 -6.36
N ILE A 282 9.95 25.52 -6.41
CA ILE A 282 8.68 25.04 -6.98
C ILE A 282 7.49 25.65 -6.23
N ASP A 283 6.46 26.04 -6.98
CA ASP A 283 5.30 26.71 -6.41
C ASP A 283 4.28 25.75 -5.78
N ILE A 284 4.15 24.55 -6.34
CA ILE A 284 3.19 23.51 -5.92
C ILE A 284 3.88 22.14 -5.97
N VAL A 285 3.91 21.42 -4.87
CA VAL A 285 4.43 20.04 -4.78
C VAL A 285 3.30 19.11 -4.36
N THR A 286 3.12 17.99 -5.08
CA THR A 286 2.15 16.94 -4.72
C THR A 286 2.82 15.60 -4.46
N PHE A 287 2.35 14.86 -3.47
CA PHE A 287 2.83 13.49 -3.20
C PHE A 287 1.83 12.64 -2.42
N SER A 288 2.11 11.33 -2.35
CA SER A 288 1.29 10.34 -1.63
C SER A 288 1.69 10.23 -0.16
N GLY A 289 0.71 10.13 0.74
CA GLY A 289 0.94 9.91 2.18
C GLY A 289 1.32 8.48 2.57
N ASP A 290 0.97 7.48 1.76
CA ASP A 290 1.11 6.05 2.05
C ASP A 290 2.26 5.36 1.31
N LYS A 291 3.25 6.14 0.88
CA LYS A 291 4.50 5.65 0.29
C LYS A 291 5.66 5.85 1.27
N LEU A 292 6.65 6.67 0.93
CA LEU A 292 7.85 6.87 1.76
C LEU A 292 7.62 7.81 2.96
N LEU A 293 6.49 8.51 3.00
CA LEU A 293 6.02 9.15 4.23
C LEU A 293 5.59 8.11 5.28
N GLY A 294 5.21 6.90 4.85
CA GLY A 294 4.81 5.81 5.76
C GLY A 294 3.52 6.06 6.53
N GLY A 295 2.63 6.93 6.02
CA GLY A 295 1.34 7.25 6.62
C GLY A 295 0.14 6.63 5.91
N PRO A 296 -1.07 7.16 6.16
CA PRO A 296 -2.29 6.69 5.51
C PRO A 296 -2.37 7.16 4.05
N GLN A 297 -3.29 6.59 3.27
CA GLN A 297 -3.55 7.09 1.92
C GLN A 297 -4.02 8.54 1.98
N ALA A 298 -3.22 9.44 1.40
CA ALA A 298 -3.51 10.85 1.31
C ALA A 298 -2.84 11.44 0.06
N GLY A 299 -3.41 12.52 -0.48
CA GLY A 299 -2.76 13.39 -1.44
C GLY A 299 -2.38 14.68 -0.74
N ILE A 300 -1.10 14.93 -0.60
CA ILE A 300 -0.59 16.09 0.12
C ILE A 300 -0.14 17.12 -0.92
N ILE A 301 -0.63 18.35 -0.79
CA ILE A 301 -0.31 19.49 -1.64
C ILE A 301 0.35 20.56 -0.79
N LEU A 302 1.58 20.93 -1.13
CA LEU A 302 2.37 21.94 -0.41
C LEU A 302 2.85 23.02 -1.38
N GLY A 303 3.13 24.21 -0.88
CA GLY A 303 3.84 25.23 -1.66
C GLY A 303 3.44 26.64 -1.29
N LYS A 304 3.28 27.50 -2.29
CA LYS A 304 2.92 28.91 -2.11
C LYS A 304 1.49 29.07 -1.65
N ARG A 305 1.27 29.93 -0.65
CA ARG A 305 -0.05 30.14 -0.04
C ARG A 305 -1.12 30.54 -1.06
N LYS A 306 -0.76 31.41 -2.01
CA LYS A 306 -1.68 31.87 -3.05
C LYS A 306 -2.34 30.72 -3.83
N TYR A 307 -1.58 29.67 -4.19
CA TYR A 307 -2.10 28.54 -4.96
C TYR A 307 -2.90 27.57 -4.08
N ILE A 308 -2.44 27.33 -2.85
CA ILE A 308 -3.16 26.50 -1.88
C ILE A 308 -4.53 27.12 -1.56
N GLU A 309 -4.62 28.43 -1.36
CA GLU A 309 -5.89 29.11 -1.10
C GLU A 309 -6.84 29.11 -2.32
N MET A 310 -6.30 29.15 -3.55
CA MET A 310 -7.11 28.93 -4.75
C MET A 310 -7.70 27.51 -4.77
N MET A 311 -6.89 26.49 -4.43
CA MET A 311 -7.35 25.10 -4.37
C MET A 311 -8.38 24.88 -3.26
N LYS A 312 -8.21 25.47 -2.07
CA LYS A 312 -9.20 25.41 -0.98
C LYS A 312 -10.58 25.94 -1.41
N LYS A 313 -10.63 26.93 -2.31
CA LYS A 313 -11.87 27.51 -2.86
C LYS A 313 -12.45 26.72 -4.04
N ASN A 314 -11.70 25.81 -4.65
CA ASN A 314 -12.20 24.99 -5.76
C ASN A 314 -13.28 24.01 -5.26
N PRO A 315 -14.47 23.95 -5.87
CA PRO A 315 -15.53 23.02 -5.49
C PRO A 315 -15.11 21.54 -5.48
N LEU A 316 -14.15 21.14 -6.32
CA LEU A 316 -13.61 19.77 -6.35
C LEU A 316 -12.98 19.39 -5.00
N THR A 317 -12.43 20.34 -4.24
CA THR A 317 -11.88 20.09 -2.91
C THR A 317 -12.90 19.45 -1.98
N ARG A 318 -14.19 19.78 -2.13
CA ARG A 318 -15.25 19.15 -1.31
C ARG A 318 -15.49 17.69 -1.68
N ALA A 319 -15.36 17.34 -2.97
CA ALA A 319 -15.51 15.97 -3.46
C ALA A 319 -14.29 15.11 -3.15
N LEU A 320 -13.09 15.71 -3.18
CA LEU A 320 -11.80 15.06 -2.94
C LEU A 320 -11.36 15.12 -1.48
N ARG A 321 -12.24 15.61 -0.60
CA ARG A 321 -11.93 15.89 0.81
C ARG A 321 -11.49 14.63 1.55
N VAL A 322 -10.37 14.72 2.26
CA VAL A 322 -9.86 13.66 3.13
C VAL A 322 -10.80 13.37 4.31
N ASP A 323 -10.88 12.10 4.70
CA ASP A 323 -11.73 11.65 5.81
C ASP A 323 -11.04 11.82 7.19
N LYS A 324 -11.82 11.62 8.26
CA LYS A 324 -11.37 11.82 9.64
C LYS A 324 -10.29 10.82 10.08
N MET A 325 -10.41 9.56 9.69
CA MET A 325 -9.46 8.51 10.07
C MET A 325 -8.11 8.78 9.40
N CYS A 326 -8.12 9.13 8.12
CA CYS A 326 -6.91 9.54 7.41
C CYS A 326 -6.27 10.78 8.03
N LEU A 327 -7.03 11.82 8.38
CA LEU A 327 -6.45 13.01 9.01
C LEU A 327 -5.82 12.69 10.38
N SER A 328 -6.50 11.92 11.22
CA SER A 328 -5.99 11.54 12.55
C SER A 328 -4.72 10.68 12.44
N ALA A 329 -4.69 9.77 11.47
CA ALA A 329 -3.54 8.96 11.12
C ALA A 329 -2.36 9.80 10.61
N LEU A 330 -2.63 10.72 9.69
CA LEU A 330 -1.60 11.58 9.12
C LEU A 330 -1.00 12.50 10.18
N GLU A 331 -1.82 13.12 11.03
CA GLU A 331 -1.34 13.93 12.15
C GLU A 331 -0.40 13.14 13.08
N TYR A 332 -0.74 11.88 13.40
CA TYR A 332 0.09 11.02 14.23
C TYR A 332 1.47 10.76 13.61
N ILE A 333 1.49 10.45 12.30
CA ILE A 333 2.74 10.24 11.56
C ILE A 333 3.57 11.51 11.50
N LEU A 334 2.96 12.66 11.20
CA LEU A 334 3.67 13.94 11.16
C LEU A 334 4.25 14.33 12.53
N LYS A 335 3.57 13.97 13.63
CA LYS A 335 4.09 14.13 14.99
C LYS A 335 5.33 13.27 15.24
N ILE A 336 5.35 12.01 14.77
CA ILE A 336 6.56 11.18 14.83
C ILE A 336 7.73 11.88 14.11
N TYR A 337 7.50 12.44 12.92
CA TYR A 337 8.54 13.16 12.19
C TYR A 337 9.05 14.42 12.91
N ARG A 338 8.19 15.07 13.72
CA ARG A 338 8.52 16.31 14.44
C ARG A 338 9.21 16.02 15.78
N ASP A 339 8.71 15.04 16.52
CA ASP A 339 8.99 14.87 17.95
C ASP A 339 9.86 13.64 18.26
N ASP A 340 9.90 12.65 17.36
CA ASP A 340 10.54 11.35 17.59
C ASP A 340 11.55 11.01 16.48
N ASP A 341 12.12 9.79 16.54
CA ASP A 341 12.92 9.22 15.47
C ASP A 341 12.01 8.50 14.45
N PRO A 342 11.78 9.07 13.24
CA PRO A 342 10.91 8.45 12.26
C PRO A 342 11.48 7.14 11.71
N GLN A 343 12.80 6.92 11.74
CA GLN A 343 13.38 5.66 11.26
C GLN A 343 13.02 4.48 12.15
N LYS A 344 12.78 4.71 13.44
CA LYS A 344 12.38 3.65 14.36
C LYS A 344 10.86 3.49 14.44
N ASN A 345 10.14 4.60 14.32
CA ASN A 345 8.72 4.65 14.66
C ASN A 345 7.78 4.65 13.45
N VAL A 346 8.27 4.95 12.24
CA VAL A 346 7.51 4.80 10.99
C VAL A 346 7.85 3.43 10.37
N PRO A 347 6.90 2.47 10.29
CA PRO A 347 7.19 1.10 9.88
C PRO A 347 7.91 0.97 8.53
N VAL A 348 7.52 1.77 7.54
CA VAL A 348 8.16 1.77 6.21
C VAL A 348 9.64 2.15 6.32
N LEU A 349 9.96 3.19 7.10
CA LEU A 349 11.35 3.61 7.26
C LEU A 349 12.14 2.57 8.06
N ALA A 350 11.57 2.07 9.16
CA ALA A 350 12.20 1.03 9.97
C ALA A 350 12.60 -0.18 9.13
N MET A 351 11.69 -0.71 8.31
CA MET A 351 11.96 -1.84 7.42
C MET A 351 13.04 -1.55 6.38
N LEU A 352 13.05 -0.33 5.82
CA LEU A 352 14.01 0.08 4.80
C LEU A 352 15.42 0.31 5.36
N THR A 353 15.53 0.74 6.62
CA THR A 353 16.80 1.09 7.26
C THR A 353 17.36 0.01 8.18
N LEU A 354 16.74 -1.19 8.21
CA LEU A 354 17.32 -2.35 8.90
C LEU A 354 18.69 -2.68 8.31
N ASP A 355 19.69 -2.80 9.18
CA ASP A 355 21.03 -3.23 8.78
C ASP A 355 21.09 -4.75 8.52
N LYS A 356 22.16 -5.15 7.84
CA LYS A 356 22.37 -6.52 7.39
C LYS A 356 22.54 -7.51 8.56
N GLU A 357 23.14 -7.09 9.66
CA GLU A 357 23.37 -7.94 10.83
C GLU A 357 22.05 -8.22 11.57
N GLU A 358 21.20 -7.21 11.72
CA GLU A 358 19.88 -7.34 12.33
C GLU A 358 18.98 -8.25 11.48
N LEU A 359 18.99 -8.08 10.16
CA LEU A 359 18.25 -8.98 9.26
C LEU A 359 18.74 -10.44 9.38
N TYR A 360 20.04 -10.66 9.52
CA TYR A 360 20.58 -12.01 9.74
C TYR A 360 20.09 -12.60 11.07
N LYS A 361 20.15 -11.85 12.17
CA LYS A 361 19.65 -12.28 13.49
C LYS A 361 18.16 -12.61 13.45
N ARG A 362 17.37 -11.80 12.75
CA ARG A 362 15.93 -12.02 12.52
C ARG A 362 15.68 -13.31 11.74
N ALA A 363 16.45 -13.58 10.68
CA ALA A 363 16.37 -14.83 9.92
C ALA A 363 16.81 -16.05 10.75
N GLU A 364 17.85 -15.91 11.57
CA GLU A 364 18.31 -16.95 12.49
C GLU A 364 17.25 -17.28 13.55
N ASN A 365 16.61 -16.26 14.13
CA ASN A 365 15.50 -16.46 15.06
C ASN A 365 14.36 -17.25 14.41
N LEU A 366 13.92 -16.83 13.21
CA LEU A 366 12.85 -17.52 12.49
C LEU A 366 13.20 -18.98 12.14
N ARG A 367 14.46 -19.23 11.76
CA ARG A 367 14.98 -20.59 11.55
C ARG A 367 14.94 -21.41 12.84
N ASN A 368 15.41 -20.85 13.95
CA ASN A 368 15.54 -21.56 15.22
C ASN A 368 14.18 -21.96 15.79
N ILE A 369 13.19 -21.06 15.75
CA ILE A 369 11.83 -21.39 16.21
C ILE A 369 11.16 -22.44 15.32
N SER A 370 11.60 -22.61 14.08
CA SER A 370 11.07 -23.62 13.15
C SER A 370 11.82 -24.96 13.22
N GLY A 371 12.85 -25.07 14.06
CA GLY A 371 13.77 -26.22 14.07
C GLY A 371 13.20 -27.51 14.65
N ASP A 372 12.08 -27.45 15.39
CA ASP A 372 11.38 -28.60 15.96
C ASP A 372 10.35 -29.23 15.00
N ILE A 373 10.08 -28.59 13.86
CA ILE A 373 9.10 -29.03 12.89
C ILE A 373 9.64 -30.23 12.10
N LYS A 374 8.96 -31.38 12.23
CA LYS A 374 9.29 -32.59 11.47
C LYS A 374 9.12 -32.36 9.96
N ASN A 375 9.87 -33.08 9.13
CA ASN A 375 9.79 -33.04 7.65
C ASN A 375 10.13 -31.70 6.99
N LEU A 376 10.59 -30.69 7.74
CA LEU A 376 11.00 -29.38 7.25
C LEU A 376 12.52 -29.29 7.08
N ASP A 377 12.99 -28.89 5.90
CA ASP A 377 14.34 -28.34 5.71
C ASP A 377 14.24 -26.81 5.69
N VAL A 378 14.93 -26.16 6.63
CA VAL A 378 14.95 -24.70 6.78
C VAL A 378 16.39 -24.19 6.79
N LYS A 379 16.70 -23.25 5.90
CA LYS A 379 18.03 -22.65 5.75
C LYS A 379 17.93 -21.14 5.68
N ILE A 380 18.91 -20.45 6.25
CA ILE A 380 19.04 -19.00 6.03
C ILE A 380 19.41 -18.78 4.57
N ALA A 381 18.77 -17.81 3.93
CA ALA A 381 19.02 -17.42 2.55
C ALA A 381 19.39 -15.94 2.50
N GLU A 382 20.50 -15.62 1.83
CA GLU A 382 20.81 -14.25 1.41
C GLU A 382 19.99 -13.95 0.15
N ILE A 383 19.22 -12.88 0.19
CA ILE A 383 18.21 -12.54 -0.82
C ILE A 383 18.17 -11.02 -1.02
N GLU A 384 17.47 -10.58 -2.05
CA GLU A 384 17.22 -9.15 -2.27
C GLU A 384 15.76 -8.82 -1.97
N SER A 385 15.56 -7.81 -1.13
CA SER A 385 14.29 -7.14 -0.89
C SER A 385 14.09 -6.01 -1.90
N MET A 386 12.87 -5.46 -1.94
CA MET A 386 12.56 -4.28 -2.75
C MET A 386 11.86 -3.23 -1.89
N ALA A 387 12.21 -1.96 -2.08
CA ALA A 387 11.47 -0.87 -1.43
C ALA A 387 10.01 -0.80 -1.87
N GLY A 388 9.72 -1.16 -3.13
CA GLY A 388 8.38 -1.19 -3.71
C GLY A 388 8.32 -0.42 -5.02
N GLY A 389 7.46 -0.89 -5.94
CA GLY A 389 7.39 -0.36 -7.30
C GLY A 389 6.79 1.04 -7.46
N GLY A 390 6.34 1.68 -6.38
CA GLY A 390 5.68 3.00 -6.43
C GLY A 390 6.53 4.18 -5.94
N SER A 391 7.77 3.94 -5.51
CA SER A 391 8.62 4.98 -4.91
C SER A 391 10.12 4.84 -5.23
N LEU A 392 10.69 3.64 -5.25
CA LEU A 392 12.12 3.42 -5.47
C LEU A 392 12.33 2.28 -6.49
N PRO A 393 12.15 2.57 -7.79
CA PRO A 393 12.10 1.53 -8.82
C PRO A 393 13.48 0.97 -9.11
N GLY A 394 13.56 -0.37 -9.19
CA GLY A 394 14.77 -1.10 -9.54
C GLY A 394 15.85 -1.16 -8.46
N LEU A 395 15.55 -0.74 -7.22
CA LEU A 395 16.48 -0.85 -6.10
C LEU A 395 16.37 -2.22 -5.43
N ALA A 396 17.34 -3.08 -5.71
CA ALA A 396 17.59 -4.28 -4.91
C ALA A 396 18.25 -3.88 -3.58
N ILE A 397 17.68 -4.34 -2.46
CA ILE A 397 18.19 -4.07 -1.11
C ILE A 397 18.65 -5.40 -0.52
N PRO A 398 19.95 -5.58 -0.19
CA PRO A 398 20.46 -6.81 0.41
C PRO A 398 19.70 -7.17 1.69
N SER A 399 19.23 -8.41 1.78
CA SER A 399 18.38 -8.92 2.86
C SER A 399 18.73 -10.36 3.24
N TYR A 400 18.07 -10.81 4.30
CA TYR A 400 18.05 -12.22 4.70
C TYR A 400 16.62 -12.71 4.81
N GLY A 401 16.47 -14.01 4.69
CA GLY A 401 15.23 -14.71 4.92
C GLY A 401 15.50 -16.17 5.27
N ILE A 402 14.43 -16.95 5.32
CA ILE A 402 14.54 -18.41 5.35
C ILE A 402 14.05 -18.99 4.03
N ALA A 403 14.77 -19.98 3.53
CA ALA A 403 14.33 -20.88 2.47
C ALA A 403 13.80 -22.16 3.12
N ILE A 404 12.56 -22.52 2.79
CA ILE A 404 11.88 -23.69 3.35
C ILE A 404 11.49 -24.68 2.25
N THR A 405 11.63 -25.96 2.57
CA THR A 405 11.05 -27.08 1.81
C THR A 405 10.47 -28.09 2.78
N ILE A 406 9.35 -28.71 2.41
CA ILE A 406 8.74 -29.79 3.18
C ILE A 406 8.84 -31.07 2.34
N ARG A 407 9.26 -32.17 2.98
CA ARG A 407 9.40 -33.46 2.31
C ARG A 407 8.08 -33.85 1.61
N ASN A 408 8.17 -34.36 0.38
CA ASN A 408 7.01 -34.76 -0.44
C ASN A 408 6.01 -33.63 -0.76
N MET A 409 6.43 -32.36 -0.72
CA MET A 409 5.61 -31.22 -1.12
C MET A 409 6.41 -30.28 -2.03
N THR A 410 5.80 -29.85 -3.13
CA THR A 410 6.41 -28.88 -4.04
C THR A 410 6.37 -27.47 -3.45
N ALA A 411 7.25 -26.57 -3.91
CA ALA A 411 7.23 -25.18 -3.45
C ALA A 411 5.91 -24.46 -3.77
N ASN A 412 5.27 -24.79 -4.90
CA ASN A 412 3.98 -24.23 -5.28
C ASN A 412 2.86 -24.66 -4.33
N GLU A 413 2.82 -25.95 -3.95
CA GLU A 413 1.84 -26.46 -2.98
C GLU A 413 2.05 -25.82 -1.59
N LEU A 414 3.31 -25.66 -1.17
CA LEU A 414 3.63 -25.01 0.09
C LEU A 414 3.23 -23.53 0.09
N GLU A 415 3.54 -22.78 -0.98
CA GLU A 415 3.09 -21.39 -1.14
C GLU A 415 1.58 -21.29 -1.08
N GLU A 416 0.86 -22.16 -1.81
CA GLU A 416 -0.59 -22.12 -1.85
C GLU A 416 -1.17 -22.35 -0.46
N LYS A 417 -0.67 -23.36 0.26
CA LYS A 417 -1.10 -23.66 1.63
C LYS A 417 -0.84 -22.50 2.59
N LEU A 418 0.32 -21.85 2.51
CA LEU A 418 0.65 -20.66 3.29
C LEU A 418 -0.29 -19.48 2.97
N ARG A 419 -0.62 -19.28 1.70
CA ARG A 419 -1.51 -18.20 1.24
C ARG A 419 -2.98 -18.42 1.63
N ILE A 420 -3.44 -19.67 1.74
CA ILE A 420 -4.81 -19.99 2.16
C ILE A 420 -4.95 -20.24 3.67
N ASN A 421 -3.86 -20.11 4.43
CA ASN A 421 -3.87 -20.15 5.89
C ASN A 421 -4.88 -19.15 6.49
N GLU A 422 -5.28 -19.35 7.75
CA GLU A 422 -6.24 -18.47 8.43
C GLU A 422 -5.79 -16.99 8.39
N ILE A 423 -4.53 -16.76 8.74
CA ILE A 423 -3.80 -15.53 8.41
C ILE A 423 -2.90 -15.87 7.21
N PRO A 424 -3.21 -15.37 6.00
CA PRO A 424 -2.40 -15.62 4.81
C PRO A 424 -0.95 -15.20 5.01
N ILE A 425 -0.01 -16.05 4.61
CA ILE A 425 1.41 -15.74 4.57
C ILE A 425 1.83 -15.67 3.11
N ILE A 426 2.14 -14.45 2.64
CA ILE A 426 2.49 -14.20 1.24
C ILE A 426 4.01 -14.25 1.11
N THR A 427 4.50 -15.13 0.24
CA THR A 427 5.93 -15.46 0.12
C THR A 427 6.41 -15.33 -1.33
N ARG A 428 7.69 -15.61 -1.59
CA ARG A 428 8.24 -15.76 -2.94
C ARG A 428 8.71 -17.19 -3.15
N ILE A 429 8.70 -17.66 -4.39
CA ILE A 429 9.36 -18.91 -4.77
C ILE A 429 10.64 -18.56 -5.53
N ILE A 430 11.79 -19.06 -5.06
CA ILE A 430 13.10 -18.89 -5.70
C ILE A 430 13.77 -20.26 -5.78
N GLN A 431 14.17 -20.69 -6.97
CA GLN A 431 14.84 -21.98 -7.22
C GLN A 431 14.12 -23.17 -6.56
N ASP A 432 12.79 -23.25 -6.76
CA ASP A 432 11.90 -24.29 -6.19
C ASP A 432 11.93 -24.39 -4.65
N LYS A 433 12.13 -23.25 -3.98
CA LYS A 433 12.00 -23.11 -2.52
C LYS A 433 11.12 -21.93 -2.18
N VAL A 434 10.31 -22.08 -1.13
CA VAL A 434 9.56 -20.95 -0.58
C VAL A 434 10.51 -20.10 0.26
N ILE A 435 10.52 -18.79 -0.01
CA ILE A 435 11.34 -17.79 0.65
C ILE A 435 10.45 -16.87 1.48
N ILE A 436 10.81 -16.73 2.75
CA ILE A 436 10.21 -15.78 3.68
C ILE A 436 11.31 -14.76 4.04
N ASP A 437 11.21 -13.56 3.46
CA ASP A 437 12.10 -12.43 3.74
C ASP A 437 11.72 -11.78 5.07
N VAL A 438 12.68 -11.65 5.98
CA VAL A 438 12.40 -11.13 7.33
C VAL A 438 12.26 -9.62 7.40
N ARG A 439 12.61 -8.88 6.34
CA ARG A 439 12.56 -7.41 6.34
C ARG A 439 11.18 -6.86 6.69
N THR A 440 10.14 -7.48 6.14
CA THR A 440 8.76 -7.00 6.23
C THR A 440 7.95 -7.68 7.32
N LEU A 441 8.58 -8.54 8.13
CA LEU A 441 7.91 -9.20 9.25
C LEU A 441 7.82 -8.28 10.47
N PHE A 442 6.72 -8.38 11.18
CA PHE A 442 6.54 -7.90 12.55
C PHE A 442 6.83 -9.01 13.56
N ASP A 443 7.04 -8.66 14.82
CA ASP A 443 7.42 -9.64 15.85
C ASP A 443 6.39 -10.75 16.05
N ASP A 444 5.10 -10.41 15.93
CA ASP A 444 4.00 -11.37 16.05
C ASP A 444 3.81 -12.23 14.78
N ASP A 445 4.46 -11.91 13.66
CA ASP A 445 4.42 -12.74 12.46
C ASP A 445 5.21 -14.06 12.63
N TYR A 446 6.22 -14.08 13.51
CA TYR A 446 7.10 -15.24 13.71
C TYR A 446 6.33 -16.48 14.17
N ILE A 447 5.45 -16.30 15.16
CA ILE A 447 4.63 -17.40 15.67
C ILE A 447 3.57 -17.84 14.65
N ILE A 448 3.00 -16.89 13.90
CA ILE A 448 2.04 -17.18 12.83
C ILE A 448 2.69 -18.04 11.74
N ILE A 449 3.92 -17.70 11.36
CA ILE A 449 4.71 -18.46 10.37
C ILE A 449 5.03 -19.85 10.89
N HIS A 450 5.55 -19.96 12.11
CA HIS A 450 5.87 -21.23 12.75
C HIS A 450 4.64 -22.17 12.78
N ASP A 451 3.52 -21.70 13.32
CA ASP A 451 2.31 -22.52 13.49
C ASP A 451 1.74 -22.95 12.13
N ALA A 452 1.78 -22.07 11.13
CA ALA A 452 1.35 -22.42 9.77
C ALA A 452 2.23 -23.52 9.16
N ILE A 453 3.55 -23.38 9.22
CA ILE A 453 4.49 -24.37 8.67
C ILE A 453 4.33 -25.71 9.40
N LYS A 454 4.19 -25.68 10.72
CA LYS A 454 3.99 -26.89 11.54
C LYS A 454 2.74 -27.65 11.13
N ASN A 455 1.60 -26.96 11.06
CA ASN A 455 0.33 -27.55 10.65
C ASN A 455 0.42 -28.14 9.24
N ILE A 456 1.04 -27.42 8.30
CA ILE A 456 1.21 -27.89 6.91
C ILE A 456 2.10 -29.12 6.85
N SER A 457 3.17 -29.18 7.65
CA SER A 457 4.11 -30.30 7.66
C SER A 457 3.51 -31.57 8.25
N GLU A 458 2.64 -31.42 9.26
CA GLU A 458 1.94 -32.56 9.89
C GLU A 458 0.95 -33.23 8.92
N GLU A 459 0.37 -32.50 7.97
CA GLU A 459 -0.52 -33.05 6.93
C GLU A 459 0.19 -33.99 5.92
N VAL A 460 1.52 -34.01 5.90
CA VAL A 460 2.33 -34.87 5.00
C VAL A 460 2.73 -36.20 5.66
N THR A 461 2.30 -36.41 6.91
CA THR A 461 2.48 -37.65 7.67
C THR A 461 1.29 -38.58 7.45
#